data_AF-A0A9D6MJ85-F1
#
_entry.id   AF-A0A9D6MJ85-F1
#
_cell.length_a   1.000
_cell.length_b   1.000
_cell.length_c   1.000
_cell.angle_alpha   90.00
_cell.angle_beta   90.00
_cell.angle_gamma   90.00
#
_symmetry.space_group_name_H-M   'P 1'
#
loop_
_entity.id
_entity.type
_entity.pdbx_description
1 polymer ?
#
loop_
_entity_poly.entity_id
_entity_poly.type
_entity_poly.pdbx_seq_one_letter_code
_entity_poly.pdbx_strand_id
1 'polypeptide(L)'
;MSVPRVDADHTVAAVLPPIEAVDTLAPEVLVDFATQTAALHARAMARLTTMGRSAARGVVDDECLTAEEVATHLQVSPEWVYKQAAKWSFAMKLAPKVLRIQRAGLLRWMAQRRR
;
A
#
# COMPACT_ATOMS: atom_id res chain seq x y z
N MET A 1 4.28 21.57 -10.48
CA MET A 1 4.58 20.80 -9.27
C MET A 1 4.93 19.39 -9.70
N SER A 2 6.21 19.07 -9.66
CA SER A 2 6.77 17.80 -10.15
C SER A 2 6.59 16.72 -9.09
N VAL A 3 6.05 15.56 -9.48
CA VAL A 3 5.93 14.40 -8.61
C VAL A 3 7.32 13.75 -8.51
N PRO A 4 7.86 13.49 -7.30
CA PRO A 4 9.12 12.75 -7.20
C PRO A 4 8.88 11.31 -7.67
N ARG A 5 9.53 10.97 -8.78
CA ARG A 5 9.61 9.60 -9.31
C ARG A 5 10.47 8.83 -8.30
N VAL A 6 9.87 7.86 -7.62
CA VAL A 6 10.61 6.97 -6.71
C VAL A 6 11.55 6.16 -7.58
N ASP A 7 12.84 6.52 -7.59
CA ASP A 7 13.88 5.77 -8.27
C ASP A 7 13.93 4.36 -7.68
N ALA A 8 13.68 3.37 -8.55
CA ALA A 8 13.66 1.94 -8.23
C ALA A 8 15.08 1.37 -7.99
N ASP A 9 15.99 2.16 -7.44
CA ASP A 9 17.44 1.89 -7.40
C ASP A 9 17.90 1.26 -6.08
N HIS A 10 17.21 0.20 -5.63
CA HIS A 10 17.56 -0.50 -4.38
C HIS A 10 17.66 -2.02 -4.54
N THR A 11 18.02 -2.52 -5.72
CA THR A 11 18.36 -3.93 -5.91
C THR A 11 19.79 -4.19 -5.41
N VAL A 12 20.03 -4.02 -4.11
CA VAL A 12 21.13 -4.72 -3.47
C VAL A 12 20.67 -6.17 -3.34
N ALA A 13 20.90 -6.96 -4.40
CA ALA A 13 20.76 -8.41 -4.30
C ALA A 13 21.71 -8.86 -3.18
N ALA A 14 21.15 -9.37 -2.08
CA ALA A 14 21.96 -9.98 -1.04
C ALA A 14 22.75 -11.11 -1.71
N VAL A 15 24.08 -10.95 -1.79
CA VAL A 15 24.97 -11.97 -2.32
C VAL A 15 24.99 -13.10 -1.30
N LEU A 16 24.13 -14.09 -1.51
CA LEU A 16 24.12 -15.30 -0.69
C LEU A 16 25.19 -16.26 -1.22
N PRO A 17 25.87 -17.00 -0.33
CA PRO A 17 26.77 -18.06 -0.76
C PRO A 17 25.99 -19.15 -1.53
N PRO A 18 26.67 -19.89 -2.43
CA PRO A 18 26.08 -21.02 -3.13
C PRO A 18 25.62 -22.10 -2.14
N ILE A 19 24.55 -22.83 -2.47
CA ILE A 19 23.95 -23.81 -1.56
C ILE A 19 24.91 -24.95 -1.22
N GLU A 20 25.78 -25.28 -2.15
CA GLU A 20 26.81 -26.31 -2.06
C GLU A 20 27.87 -25.97 -0.99
N ALA A 21 27.98 -24.71 -0.57
CA ALA A 21 28.88 -24.32 0.51
C ALA A 21 28.49 -24.95 1.86
N VAL A 22 27.20 -25.25 2.05
CA VAL A 22 26.69 -25.88 3.28
C VAL A 22 27.25 -27.29 3.46
N ASP A 23 27.49 -28.01 2.36
CA ASP A 23 27.98 -29.40 2.38
C ASP A 23 29.41 -29.52 2.92
N THR A 24 30.16 -28.41 2.95
CA THR A 24 31.55 -28.36 3.43
C THR A 24 31.67 -27.98 4.91
N LEU A 25 30.56 -27.61 5.56
CA LEU A 25 30.56 -27.18 6.96
C LEU A 25 30.70 -28.37 7.92
N ALA A 26 31.45 -28.16 9.00
CA ALA A 26 31.55 -29.14 10.07
C ALA A 26 30.18 -29.28 10.81
N PRO A 27 29.84 -30.48 11.33
CA PRO A 27 28.56 -30.74 11.98
C PRO A 27 28.22 -29.78 13.12
N GLU A 28 29.23 -29.32 13.86
CA GLU A 28 29.07 -28.41 14.99
C GLU A 28 28.66 -27.01 14.51
N VAL A 29 29.16 -26.58 13.36
CA VAL A 29 28.85 -25.29 12.74
C VAL A 29 27.47 -25.29 12.08
N LEU A 30 27.01 -26.46 11.61
CA LEU A 30 25.70 -26.59 10.96
C LEU A 30 24.53 -26.21 11.87
N VAL A 31 24.61 -26.50 13.17
CA VAL A 31 23.54 -26.17 14.13
C VAL A 31 23.43 -24.67 14.33
N ASP A 32 24.54 -23.98 14.49
CA ASP A 32 24.58 -22.52 14.64
C ASP A 32 24.14 -21.82 13.34
N PHE A 33 24.63 -22.31 12.20
CA PHE A 33 24.24 -21.82 10.88
C PHE A 33 22.74 -21.98 10.62
N ALA A 34 22.16 -23.15 10.91
CA ALA A 34 20.73 -23.40 10.77
C ALA A 34 19.90 -22.47 11.66
N THR A 35 20.33 -22.28 12.91
CA THR A 35 19.66 -21.41 13.88
C THR A 35 19.65 -19.95 13.41
N GLN A 36 20.80 -19.44 12.97
CA GLN A 36 20.92 -18.08 12.46
C GLN A 36 20.08 -17.87 11.19
N THR A 37 20.09 -18.85 10.28
CA THR A 37 19.29 -18.81 9.04
C THR A 37 17.79 -18.79 9.34
N ALA A 38 17.33 -19.61 10.29
CA ALA A 38 15.93 -19.62 10.73
C ALA A 38 15.51 -18.26 11.32
N ALA A 39 16.37 -17.62 12.12
CA ALA A 39 16.10 -16.29 12.67
C ALA A 39 16.01 -15.21 11.58
N LEU A 40 16.90 -15.23 10.58
CA LEU A 40 16.85 -14.34 9.43
C LEU A 40 15.57 -14.54 8.61
N HIS A 41 15.18 -15.79 8.36
CA HIS A 41 13.94 -16.12 7.67
C HIS A 41 12.73 -15.56 8.42
N ALA A 42 12.62 -15.84 9.72
CA ALA A 42 11.51 -15.36 10.55
C ALA A 42 11.39 -13.82 10.51
N ARG A 43 12.52 -13.11 10.59
CA ARG A 43 12.56 -11.65 10.49
C ARG A 43 12.13 -11.14 9.12
N ALA A 44 12.58 -11.77 8.04
CA ALA A 44 12.17 -11.42 6.67
C ALA A 44 10.66 -11.59 6.48
N MET A 45 10.08 -12.69 6.98
CA MET A 45 8.63 -12.92 6.96
C MET A 45 7.85 -11.90 7.79
N ALA A 46 8.30 -11.57 9.00
CA ALA A 46 7.69 -10.53 9.82
C ALA A 46 7.72 -9.15 9.12
N ARG A 47 8.80 -8.85 8.39
CA ARG A 47 8.89 -7.63 7.60
C ARG A 47 7.96 -7.66 6.38
N LEU A 48 7.86 -8.78 5.68
CA LEU A 48 6.94 -8.90 4.54
C LEU A 48 5.48 -8.79 4.95
N THR A 49 5.09 -9.35 6.10
CA THR A 49 3.71 -9.23 6.60
C THR A 49 3.35 -7.79 7.00
N THR A 50 4.31 -7.03 7.54
CA THR A 50 4.12 -5.60 7.88
C THR A 50 4.17 -4.68 6.65
N MET A 51 5.07 -4.95 5.70
CA MET A 51 5.15 -4.23 4.42
C MET A 51 3.93 -4.53 3.53
N GLY A 52 3.52 -5.79 3.40
CA GLY A 52 2.33 -6.18 2.65
C GLY A 52 1.05 -5.55 3.20
N ARG A 53 0.94 -5.42 4.53
CA ARG A 53 -0.15 -4.68 5.17
C ARG A 53 -0.13 -3.17 4.86
N SER A 54 1.05 -2.59 4.72
CA SER A 54 1.22 -1.17 4.40
C SER A 54 0.97 -0.90 2.91
N ALA A 55 1.44 -1.79 2.03
CA ALA A 55 1.17 -1.73 0.59
C ALA A 55 -0.33 -1.93 0.28
N ALA A 56 -0.99 -2.87 0.96
CA ALA A 56 -2.44 -3.07 0.83
C ALA A 56 -3.25 -1.85 1.31
N ARG A 57 -2.77 -1.13 2.35
CA ARG A 57 -3.36 0.15 2.75
C ARG A 57 -3.16 1.24 1.70
N GLY A 58 -2.00 1.31 1.06
CA GLY A 58 -1.70 2.29 0.00
C GLY A 58 -2.56 2.10 -1.25
N VAL A 59 -2.74 0.86 -1.72
CA VAL A 59 -3.51 0.58 -2.94
C VAL A 59 -5.00 0.91 -2.78
N VAL A 60 -5.59 0.59 -1.63
CA VAL A 60 -7.00 0.94 -1.35
C VAL A 60 -7.20 2.45 -1.21
N ASP A 61 -6.21 3.17 -0.66
CA ASP A 61 -6.25 4.63 -0.57
C ASP A 61 -6.02 5.31 -1.94
N ASP A 62 -5.16 4.78 -2.81
CA ASP A 62 -4.92 5.34 -4.16
C ASP A 62 -6.18 5.26 -5.06
N GLU A 63 -7.02 4.24 -4.84
CA GLU A 63 -8.31 4.07 -5.52
C GLU A 63 -9.44 4.92 -4.90
N CYS A 64 -9.27 5.36 -3.65
CA CYS A 64 -10.31 6.05 -2.86
C CYS A 64 -9.90 7.46 -2.43
N LEU A 65 -10.57 8.45 -3.00
CA LEU A 65 -10.40 9.86 -2.69
C LEU A 65 -10.99 10.22 -1.32
N THR A 66 -10.32 11.15 -0.65
CA THR A 66 -10.84 11.89 0.52
C THR A 66 -11.85 12.96 0.11
N ALA A 67 -12.57 13.51 1.10
CA ALA A 67 -13.53 14.60 0.84
C ALA A 67 -12.83 15.84 0.27
N GLU A 68 -11.61 16.13 0.73
CA GLU A 68 -10.77 17.24 0.32
C GLU A 68 -10.27 17.09 -1.13
N GLU A 69 -9.85 15.88 -1.51
CA GLU A 69 -9.44 15.61 -2.89
C GLU A 69 -10.64 15.69 -3.84
N VAL A 70 -11.79 15.14 -3.47
CA VAL A 70 -13.01 15.26 -4.28
C VAL A 70 -13.47 16.71 -4.39
N ALA A 71 -13.40 17.48 -3.30
CA ALA A 71 -13.70 18.91 -3.29
C ALA A 71 -12.81 19.66 -4.28
N THR A 72 -11.51 19.34 -4.31
CA THR A 72 -10.54 19.89 -5.26
C THR A 72 -10.87 19.51 -6.70
N HIS A 73 -11.18 18.24 -6.96
CA HIS A 73 -11.55 17.74 -8.29
C HIS A 73 -12.83 18.37 -8.84
N LEU A 74 -13.81 18.63 -7.96
CA LEU A 74 -15.10 19.22 -8.33
C LEU A 74 -15.13 20.75 -8.22
N GLN A 75 -14.08 21.37 -7.68
CA GLN A 75 -14.00 22.81 -7.36
C GLN A 75 -15.15 23.28 -6.45
N VAL A 76 -15.43 22.51 -5.39
CA VAL A 76 -16.49 22.79 -4.40
C VAL A 76 -15.91 22.76 -2.98
N SER A 77 -16.71 23.11 -1.97
CA SER A 77 -16.28 23.00 -0.58
C SER A 77 -16.33 21.54 -0.08
N PRO A 78 -15.42 21.13 0.84
CA PRO A 78 -15.48 19.81 1.48
C PRO A 78 -16.82 19.55 2.18
N GLU A 79 -17.43 20.57 2.79
CA GLU A 79 -18.75 20.45 3.40
C GLU A 79 -19.84 20.06 2.39
N TRP A 80 -19.77 20.59 1.17
CA TRP A 80 -20.68 20.20 0.10
C TRP A 80 -20.50 18.72 -0.24
N VAL A 81 -19.26 18.23 -0.28
CA VAL A 81 -18.95 16.82 -0.51
C VAL A 81 -19.55 15.95 0.59
N TYR A 82 -19.41 16.31 1.87
CA TYR A 82 -20.03 15.57 2.98
C TYR A 82 -21.57 15.52 2.87
N LYS A 83 -22.21 16.62 2.48
CA LYS A 83 -23.67 16.67 2.28
C LYS A 83 -24.12 15.80 1.10
N GLN A 84 -23.32 15.77 0.03
CA GLN A 84 -23.66 15.03 -1.19
C GLN A 84 -23.31 13.55 -1.11
N ALA A 85 -22.27 13.18 -0.36
CA ALA A 85 -21.78 11.82 -0.23
C ALA A 85 -22.84 10.83 0.27
N ALA A 86 -23.79 11.27 1.09
CA ALA A 86 -24.92 10.45 1.54
C ALA A 86 -25.79 9.93 0.37
N LYS A 87 -25.72 10.55 -0.82
CA LYS A 87 -26.48 10.16 -2.02
C LYS A 87 -25.66 9.32 -3.00
N TRP A 88 -24.36 9.15 -2.77
CA TRP A 88 -23.48 8.42 -3.68
C TRP A 88 -23.33 6.98 -3.21
N SER A 89 -23.67 6.02 -4.08
CA SER A 89 -23.50 4.58 -3.80
C SER A 89 -22.02 4.13 -3.75
N PHE A 90 -21.11 4.98 -4.23
CA PHE A 90 -19.66 4.75 -4.27
C PHE A 90 -18.90 5.55 -3.20
N ALA A 91 -19.63 6.15 -2.24
CA ALA A 91 -19.08 6.82 -1.08
C ALA A 91 -19.25 5.95 0.16
N MET A 92 -18.20 5.84 0.97
CA MET A 92 -18.15 5.01 2.17
C MET A 92 -17.75 5.86 3.37
N LYS A 93 -18.62 5.89 4.38
CA LYS A 93 -18.33 6.56 5.65
C LYS A 93 -17.69 5.57 6.61
N LEU A 94 -16.41 5.76 6.91
CA LEU A 94 -15.64 4.85 7.76
C LEU A 94 -15.73 5.25 9.25
N ALA A 95 -15.79 6.56 9.53
CA ALA A 95 -15.87 7.10 10.89
C ALA A 95 -16.50 8.51 10.88
N PRO A 96 -16.75 9.13 12.04
CA PRO A 96 -17.08 10.55 12.10
C PRO A 96 -15.98 11.37 11.40
N LYS A 97 -16.36 12.17 10.39
CA LYS A 97 -15.44 12.95 9.54
C LYS A 97 -14.40 12.13 8.75
N VAL A 98 -14.60 10.83 8.56
CA VAL A 98 -13.75 10.02 7.69
C VAL A 98 -14.62 9.45 6.57
N LEU A 99 -14.45 10.02 5.38
CA LEU A 99 -15.16 9.67 4.16
C LEU A 99 -14.16 9.20 3.10
N ARG A 100 -14.46 8.07 2.45
CA ARG A 100 -13.72 7.55 1.29
C ARG A 100 -14.65 7.45 0.10
N ILE A 101 -14.21 7.93 -1.05
CA ILE A 101 -15.01 8.01 -2.27
C ILE A 101 -14.23 7.30 -3.38
N GLN A 102 -14.80 6.24 -3.95
CA GLN A 102 -14.13 5.52 -5.03
C GLN A 102 -13.94 6.44 -6.25
N ARG A 103 -12.68 6.59 -6.69
CA ARG A 103 -12.30 7.44 -7.83
C ARG A 103 -13.08 7.06 -9.09
N ALA A 104 -13.18 5.77 -9.38
CA ALA A 104 -13.91 5.28 -10.56
C ALA A 104 -15.42 5.60 -10.51
N GLY A 105 -16.03 5.55 -9.32
CA GLY A 105 -17.43 5.93 -9.12
C GLY A 105 -17.67 7.42 -9.37
N LEU A 106 -16.78 8.27 -8.85
CA LEU A 106 -16.82 9.71 -9.07
C LEU A 106 -16.71 10.08 -10.55
N LEU A 107 -15.76 9.46 -11.28
CA LEU A 107 -15.58 9.69 -12.71
C LEU A 107 -16.83 9.31 -13.52
N ARG A 108 -17.44 8.14 -13.23
CA ARG A 108 -18.69 7.71 -13.88
C ARG A 108 -19.84 8.68 -13.62
N TRP A 109 -20.00 9.11 -12.38
CA TRP A 109 -21.04 10.07 -12.00
C TRP A 109 -20.87 11.43 -12.69
N MET A 110 -19.64 11.94 -12.76
CA MET A 110 -19.35 13.19 -13.49
C MET A 110 -19.65 13.07 -14.99
N ALA A 111 -19.34 11.92 -15.60
CA ALA A 111 -19.63 11.68 -17.02
C ALA A 111 -21.14 11.66 -17.32
N GLN A 112 -21.95 11.12 -16.42
CA GLN A 112 -23.41 11.11 -16.55
C GLN A 112 -24.04 12.51 -16.40
N ARG A 113 -23.43 13.40 -15.61
CA ARG A 113 -23.95 14.74 -15.31
C ARG A 113 -23.60 15.81 -16.35
N ARG A 114 -22.65 15.52 -17.25
CA ARG A 114 -22.23 16.41 -18.34
C ARG A 114 -23.02 16.20 -19.65
N ARG A 115 -24.00 15.29 -19.65
CA ARG A 115 -25.00 15.15 -20.72
C ARG A 115 -26.26 15.89 -20.33
#